data_AF-A0A3C0VUZ2-F1
#
_entry.id   AF-A0A3C0VUZ2-F1
#
_cell.length_a   1.000
_cell.length_b   1.000
_cell.length_c   1.000
_cell.angle_alpha   90.00
_cell.angle_beta   90.00
_cell.angle_gamma   90.00
#
_symmetry.space_group_name_H-M   'P 1'
#
loop_
_entity.id
_entity.type
_entity.pdbx_description
1 polymer ?
#
loop_
_entity_poly.entity_id
_entity_poly.type
_entity_poly.pdbx_seq_one_letter_code
_entity_poly.pdbx_strand_id
1 'polypeptide(L)'
;MVEQNTNEDLEENTNSEHASIETPETAGEIAEETAEDEPQEEIQEEAPTKKGLFARLKEGLAKTRNNIVSGMDSLFSGEGKIDEDFYEELEEILILGDIGVHTTENILDKLRSQVKENHIKKRDECKEFLINTIKEEMAGCESAYEFENKKSVVFVIGVNGVGKTT
;
A
#
# COMPACT_ATOMS: atom_id res chain seq x y z
N MET A 1 34.75 22.02 59.53
CA MET A 1 35.77 21.10 59.03
C MET A 1 35.45 20.85 57.56
N VAL A 2 36.10 21.44 56.53
CA VAL A 2 37.56 21.62 56.25
C VAL A 2 38.27 20.27 56.41
N GLU A 3 38.99 19.65 55.45
CA GLU A 3 39.95 20.05 54.40
C GLU A 3 39.97 18.94 53.30
N GLN A 4 39.98 19.21 51.99
CA GLN A 4 41.08 19.62 51.09
C GLN A 4 42.21 18.60 50.81
N ASN A 5 42.35 18.28 49.51
CA ASN A 5 43.56 18.09 48.65
C ASN A 5 44.55 16.95 48.97
N THR A 6 45.04 16.16 48.01
CA THR A 6 45.90 16.48 46.84
C THR A 6 45.98 15.23 45.92
N ASN A 7 45.80 15.30 44.59
CA ASN A 7 46.78 15.60 43.51
C ASN A 7 48.05 14.71 43.56
N GLU A 8 48.36 13.85 42.59
CA GLU A 8 48.98 14.03 41.25
C GLU A 8 49.07 12.59 40.63
N ASP A 9 49.14 12.27 39.33
CA ASP A 9 49.52 12.97 38.11
C ASP A 9 49.19 12.11 36.86
N LEU A 10 48.93 12.79 35.73
CA LEU A 10 49.37 12.56 34.32
C LEU A 10 49.12 11.16 33.65
N GLU A 11 48.64 11.02 32.41
CA GLU A 11 49.03 11.73 31.17
C GLU A 11 47.91 11.83 30.11
N GLU A 12 48.16 12.80 29.24
CA GLU A 12 47.53 13.31 28.02
C GLU A 12 46.83 12.34 27.04
N ASN A 13 45.76 12.83 26.41
CA ASN A 13 45.57 12.67 24.97
C ASN A 13 44.78 13.85 24.37
N THR A 14 45.14 14.20 23.13
CA THR A 14 44.93 15.51 22.50
C THR A 14 43.90 15.47 21.35
N ASN A 15 43.34 16.67 21.10
CA ASN A 15 42.79 17.17 19.83
C ASN A 15 41.36 16.70 19.44
N SER A 16 40.44 17.51 18.93
CA SER A 16 40.46 18.89 18.42
C SER A 16 38.99 19.38 18.35
N GLU A 17 38.68 20.58 18.84
CA GLU A 17 37.40 21.26 18.55
C GLU A 17 37.64 22.73 18.17
N HIS A 18 36.81 23.17 17.23
CA HIS A 18 36.78 24.45 16.53
C HIS A 18 36.86 25.68 17.44
N ALA A 19 37.70 26.65 17.06
CA ALA A 19 37.64 28.01 17.58
C ALA A 19 37.43 29.02 16.43
N SER A 20 36.46 29.91 16.70
CA SER A 20 35.96 31.06 15.96
C SER A 20 37.03 32.09 15.62
N ILE A 21 36.88 32.84 14.51
CA ILE A 21 37.49 34.18 14.38
C ILE A 21 36.54 35.16 13.67
N GLU A 22 36.61 36.38 14.20
CA GLU A 22 35.93 37.65 14.02
C GLU A 22 36.02 38.31 12.63
N THR A 23 35.07 39.21 12.38
CA THR A 23 35.12 40.38 11.47
C THR A 23 35.91 41.55 12.12
N PRO A 24 36.18 42.73 11.49
CA PRO A 24 36.13 43.16 10.08
C PRO A 24 37.32 44.08 9.64
N GLU A 25 37.17 44.65 8.43
CA GLU A 25 37.62 45.99 7.96
C GLU A 25 38.87 46.14 7.06
N THR A 26 38.55 46.21 5.76
CA THR A 26 38.79 47.34 4.83
C THR A 26 40.20 47.73 4.40
N ALA A 27 40.52 47.51 3.11
CA ALA A 27 40.96 48.53 2.14
C ALA A 27 41.26 47.91 0.76
N GLY A 28 40.85 48.58 -0.32
CA GLY A 28 41.53 48.49 -1.62
C GLY A 28 40.72 47.94 -2.81
N GLU A 29 40.17 48.86 -3.57
CA GLU A 29 39.60 48.78 -4.92
C GLU A 29 40.55 48.19 -5.98
N ILE A 30 40.08 47.33 -6.89
CA ILE A 30 39.99 47.55 -8.37
C ILE A 30 39.55 46.28 -9.14
N ALA A 31 38.86 46.54 -10.25
CA ALA A 31 38.75 45.77 -11.50
C ALA A 31 37.58 44.77 -11.63
N GLU A 32 36.54 45.28 -12.28
CA GLU A 32 35.40 44.63 -12.90
C GLU A 32 35.83 43.88 -14.17
N GLU A 33 35.55 42.59 -14.27
CA GLU A 33 35.60 41.81 -15.52
C GLU A 33 34.31 40.99 -15.65
N THR A 34 33.49 41.40 -16.61
CA THR A 34 32.22 40.81 -17.03
C THR A 34 32.44 39.55 -17.89
N ALA A 35 31.75 38.46 -17.59
CA ALA A 35 31.50 37.37 -18.54
C ALA A 35 30.22 36.59 -18.19
N GLU A 36 29.14 36.94 -18.91
CA GLU A 36 28.06 36.11 -19.46
C GLU A 36 27.48 34.95 -18.62
N ASP A 37 26.25 35.18 -18.14
CA ASP A 37 25.33 34.24 -17.49
C ASP A 37 24.46 33.55 -18.56
N GLU A 38 24.76 32.29 -18.90
CA GLU A 38 23.88 31.40 -19.67
C GLU A 38 22.99 30.63 -18.68
N PRO A 39 21.65 30.66 -18.80
CA PRO A 39 20.78 29.95 -17.87
C PRO A 39 20.93 28.43 -18.03
N GLN A 40 21.50 27.77 -17.02
CA GLN A 40 21.41 26.32 -16.92
C GLN A 40 19.97 25.93 -16.53
N GLU A 41 19.30 25.20 -17.42
CA GLU A 41 18.04 24.52 -17.08
C GLU A 41 18.28 23.53 -15.93
N GLU A 42 17.81 23.89 -14.73
CA GLU A 42 17.67 22.94 -13.62
C GLU A 42 16.68 21.85 -14.01
N ILE A 43 17.19 20.65 -14.30
CA ILE A 43 16.38 19.44 -14.30
C ILE A 43 15.97 19.19 -12.85
N GLN A 44 14.79 19.65 -12.47
CA GLN A 44 14.16 19.27 -11.20
C GLN A 44 13.83 17.77 -11.26
N GLU A 45 14.70 16.96 -10.66
CA GLU A 45 14.40 15.57 -10.37
C GLU A 45 13.26 15.55 -9.33
N GLU A 46 12.02 15.42 -9.81
CA GLU A 46 10.87 15.28 -8.93
C GLU A 46 11.07 14.07 -8.01
N ALA A 47 11.29 14.33 -6.73
CA ALA A 47 11.39 13.30 -5.72
C ALA A 47 10.14 12.41 -5.78
N PRO A 48 10.28 11.06 -5.86
CA PRO A 48 9.15 10.18 -6.07
C PRO A 48 8.17 10.34 -4.91
N THR A 49 6.97 10.86 -5.23
CA THR A 49 5.87 10.94 -4.28
C THR A 49 5.56 9.52 -3.79
N LYS A 50 5.76 9.28 -2.50
CA LYS A 50 5.46 7.98 -1.89
C LYS A 50 3.98 7.68 -2.11
N LYS A 51 3.68 6.77 -3.03
CA LYS A 51 2.32 6.28 -3.29
C LYS A 51 1.65 5.90 -1.96
N GLY A 52 0.42 6.36 -1.74
CA GLY A 52 -0.35 6.03 -0.54
C GLY A 52 -0.57 4.52 -0.37
N LEU A 53 -0.88 4.07 0.85
CA LEU A 53 -1.05 2.64 1.17
C LEU A 53 -2.04 1.92 0.24
N PHE A 54 -3.16 2.57 -0.10
CA PHE A 54 -4.14 2.05 -1.04
C PHE A 54 -3.60 1.90 -2.46
N ALA A 55 -2.81 2.86 -2.93
CA ALA A 55 -2.19 2.80 -4.25
C ALA A 55 -1.18 1.64 -4.33
N ARG A 56 -0.39 1.43 -3.26
CA ARG A 56 0.54 0.29 -3.15
C ARG A 56 -0.20 -1.05 -3.12
N LEU A 57 -1.32 -1.14 -2.38
CA LEU A 57 -2.16 -2.34 -2.37
C LEU A 57 -2.76 -2.64 -3.75
N LYS A 58 -3.33 -1.62 -4.42
CA LYS A 58 -3.89 -1.75 -5.77
C LYS A 58 -2.85 -2.20 -6.79
N GLU A 59 -1.61 -1.73 -6.64
CA GLU A 59 -0.47 -2.14 -7.48
C GLU A 59 -0.05 -3.59 -7.19
N GLY A 60 0.08 -3.97 -5.92
CA GLY A 60 0.41 -5.35 -5.52
C GLY A 60 -0.62 -6.39 -5.98
N LEU A 61 -1.89 -5.99 -6.09
CA LEU A 61 -3.00 -6.83 -6.57
C LEU A 61 -3.23 -6.76 -8.09
N ALA A 62 -2.41 -6.01 -8.84
CA ALA A 62 -2.69 -5.75 -10.25
C ALA A 62 -2.79 -7.04 -11.10
N LYS A 63 -1.95 -8.06 -10.81
CA LYS A 63 -1.97 -9.33 -11.55
C LYS A 63 -3.27 -10.11 -11.32
N THR A 64 -3.67 -10.30 -10.07
CA THR A 64 -4.94 -10.96 -9.70
C THR A 64 -6.12 -10.19 -10.26
N ARG A 65 -6.10 -8.85 -10.13
CA ARG A 65 -7.14 -8.00 -10.70
C ARG A 65 -7.27 -8.22 -12.20
N ASN A 66 -6.17 -8.22 -12.95
CA ASN A 66 -6.25 -8.35 -14.39
C ASN A 66 -6.85 -9.70 -14.83
N ASN A 67 -6.50 -10.80 -14.16
CA ASN A 67 -7.03 -12.13 -14.51
C ASN A 67 -8.53 -12.27 -14.25
N ILE A 68 -9.04 -11.70 -13.16
CA ILE A 68 -10.45 -11.83 -12.76
C ILE A 68 -11.31 -10.75 -13.42
N VAL A 69 -10.85 -9.50 -13.37
CA VAL A 69 -11.64 -8.34 -13.82
C VAL A 69 -11.83 -8.34 -15.33
N SER A 70 -10.86 -8.81 -16.12
CA SER A 70 -11.07 -8.86 -17.58
C SER A 70 -12.18 -9.82 -17.98
N GLY A 71 -12.27 -11.00 -17.34
CA GLY A 71 -13.34 -11.96 -17.57
C GLY A 71 -14.69 -11.42 -17.11
N MET A 72 -14.73 -10.85 -15.89
CA MET A 72 -15.94 -10.21 -15.37
C MET A 72 -16.42 -9.06 -16.26
N ASP A 73 -15.55 -8.14 -16.64
CA ASP A 73 -15.94 -6.99 -17.48
C ASP A 73 -16.46 -7.45 -18.85
N SER A 74 -15.88 -8.49 -19.44
CA SER A 74 -16.39 -9.09 -20.69
C SER A 74 -17.79 -9.68 -20.50
N LEU A 75 -18.00 -10.49 -19.46
CA LEU A 75 -19.30 -11.11 -19.16
C LEU A 75 -20.40 -10.07 -18.91
N PHE A 76 -20.09 -9.03 -18.11
CA PHE A 76 -21.07 -8.03 -17.71
C PHE A 76 -21.33 -6.96 -18.78
N SER A 77 -20.36 -6.67 -19.67
CA SER A 77 -20.55 -5.75 -20.81
C SER A 77 -21.25 -6.39 -22.01
N GLY A 78 -21.33 -7.73 -22.05
CA GLY A 78 -22.03 -8.45 -23.10
C GLY A 78 -23.54 -8.17 -23.13
N GLU A 79 -24.12 -8.23 -24.33
CA GLU A 79 -25.56 -8.17 -24.50
C GLU A 79 -26.18 -9.53 -24.16
N GLY A 80 -27.21 -9.55 -23.31
CA GLY A 80 -27.86 -10.81 -22.94
C GLY A 80 -28.72 -10.70 -21.70
N LYS A 81 -29.43 -11.79 -21.40
CA LYS A 81 -30.18 -11.94 -20.16
C LYS A 81 -29.26 -12.50 -19.07
N ILE A 82 -29.78 -12.48 -17.84
CA ILE A 82 -29.20 -13.18 -16.70
C ILE A 82 -29.90 -14.54 -16.65
N ASP A 83 -29.34 -15.52 -17.35
CA ASP A 83 -29.83 -16.89 -17.51
C ASP A 83 -28.78 -17.90 -17.02
N GLU A 84 -29.04 -19.19 -17.18
CA GLU A 84 -28.14 -20.24 -16.68
C GLU A 84 -26.74 -20.15 -17.31
N ASP A 85 -26.66 -19.93 -18.62
CA ASP A 85 -25.38 -19.76 -19.31
C ASP A 85 -24.55 -18.60 -18.72
N PHE A 86 -25.18 -17.48 -18.37
CA PHE A 86 -24.51 -16.37 -17.67
C PHE A 86 -23.94 -16.80 -16.31
N TYR A 87 -24.69 -17.59 -15.54
CA TYR A 87 -24.24 -18.05 -14.23
C TYR A 87 -23.14 -19.10 -14.32
N GLU A 88 -23.17 -19.98 -15.32
CA GLU A 88 -22.11 -20.95 -15.61
C GLU A 88 -20.80 -20.23 -15.98
N GLU A 89 -20.85 -19.23 -16.86
CA GLU A 89 -19.67 -18.44 -17.22
C GLU A 89 -19.14 -17.64 -16.00
N LEU A 90 -20.03 -17.10 -15.17
CA LEU A 90 -19.64 -16.44 -13.93
C LEU A 90 -18.95 -17.40 -12.95
N GLU A 91 -19.46 -18.61 -12.81
CA GLU A 91 -18.88 -19.66 -11.97
C GLU A 91 -17.45 -19.98 -12.39
N GLU A 92 -17.23 -20.19 -13.69
CA GLU A 92 -15.90 -20.47 -14.25
C GLU A 92 -14.91 -19.35 -13.91
N ILE A 93 -15.31 -18.09 -14.12
CA ILE A 93 -14.47 -16.93 -13.81
C ILE A 93 -14.10 -16.88 -12.32
N LEU A 94 -15.06 -17.12 -11.43
CA LEU A 94 -14.83 -17.09 -9.98
C LEU A 94 -13.92 -18.24 -9.52
N ILE A 95 -14.10 -19.45 -10.07
CA ILE A 95 -13.23 -20.60 -9.77
C ILE A 95 -11.80 -20.34 -10.26
N LEU A 96 -11.62 -19.82 -11.47
CA LEU A 96 -10.30 -19.46 -12.01
C LEU A 96 -9.63 -18.33 -11.21
N GLY A 97 -10.43 -17.53 -10.51
CA GLY A 97 -10.00 -16.46 -9.62
C GLY A 97 -9.55 -16.88 -8.22
N ASP A 98 -9.28 -18.16 -7.99
CA ASP A 98 -8.85 -18.72 -6.69
C ASP A 98 -9.88 -18.56 -5.54
N ILE A 99 -11.17 -18.38 -5.85
CA ILE A 99 -12.24 -18.30 -4.82
C ILE A 99 -12.60 -19.69 -4.27
N GLY A 100 -12.46 -20.72 -5.09
CA GLY A 100 -12.78 -22.11 -4.76
C GLY A 100 -14.25 -22.47 -4.92
N VAL A 101 -14.51 -23.74 -5.26
CA VAL A 101 -15.84 -24.25 -5.67
C VAL A 101 -16.94 -23.92 -4.67
N HIS A 102 -16.80 -24.34 -3.41
CA HIS A 102 -17.82 -24.16 -2.38
C HIS A 102 -18.16 -22.69 -2.11
N THR A 103 -17.16 -21.82 -2.10
CA THR A 103 -17.37 -20.37 -1.89
C THR A 103 -18.09 -19.77 -3.10
N THR A 104 -17.69 -20.15 -4.31
CA THR A 104 -18.35 -19.73 -5.54
C THR A 104 -19.82 -20.16 -5.57
N GLU A 105 -20.12 -21.43 -5.28
CA GLU A 105 -21.50 -21.94 -5.20
C GLU A 105 -22.36 -21.09 -4.24
N ASN A 106 -21.86 -20.83 -3.03
CA ASN A 106 -22.57 -20.01 -2.05
C ASN A 106 -22.81 -18.57 -2.52
N ILE A 107 -21.82 -17.95 -3.18
CA ILE A 107 -21.95 -16.61 -3.75
C ILE A 107 -23.04 -16.61 -4.84
N LEU A 108 -23.03 -17.60 -5.74
CA LEU A 108 -23.97 -17.68 -6.84
C LEU A 108 -25.40 -17.95 -6.37
N ASP A 109 -25.60 -18.82 -5.38
CA ASP A 109 -26.92 -19.10 -4.81
C ASP A 109 -27.54 -17.85 -4.16
N LYS A 110 -26.73 -17.09 -3.42
CA LYS A 110 -27.13 -15.80 -2.85
C LYS A 110 -27.45 -14.78 -3.94
N LEU A 111 -26.58 -14.66 -4.95
CA LEU A 111 -26.79 -13.76 -6.07
C LEU A 111 -28.07 -14.09 -6.85
N ARG A 112 -28.33 -15.37 -7.16
CA ARG A 112 -29.55 -15.84 -7.82
C ARG A 112 -30.80 -15.45 -7.02
N SER A 113 -30.75 -15.62 -5.71
CA SER A 113 -31.84 -15.24 -4.81
C SER A 113 -32.09 -13.72 -4.85
N GLN A 114 -31.04 -12.91 -4.74
CA GLN A 114 -31.13 -11.44 -4.79
C GLN A 114 -31.61 -10.92 -6.15
N VAL A 115 -31.12 -11.49 -7.26
CA VAL A 115 -31.55 -11.15 -8.63
C VAL A 115 -33.04 -11.43 -8.81
N LYS A 116 -33.51 -12.57 -8.31
CA LYS A 116 -34.92 -12.96 -8.41
C LYS A 116 -35.82 -12.06 -7.55
N GLU A 117 -35.43 -11.81 -6.31
CA GLU A 117 -36.19 -10.98 -5.36
C GLU A 117 -36.31 -9.53 -5.82
N ASN A 118 -35.22 -8.95 -6.32
CA ASN A 118 -35.18 -7.55 -6.77
C ASN A 118 -35.56 -7.39 -8.25
N HIS A 119 -35.93 -8.47 -8.93
CA HIS A 119 -36.31 -8.49 -10.35
C HIS A 119 -35.27 -7.85 -11.28
N ILE A 120 -34.00 -8.13 -11.01
CA ILE A 120 -32.87 -7.56 -11.74
C ILE A 120 -32.84 -8.12 -13.16
N LYS A 121 -32.77 -7.23 -14.14
CA LYS A 121 -32.75 -7.59 -15.57
C LYS A 121 -31.51 -7.12 -16.30
N LYS A 122 -30.79 -6.15 -15.74
CA LYS A 122 -29.59 -5.56 -16.34
C LYS A 122 -28.35 -6.18 -15.73
N ARG A 123 -27.40 -6.58 -16.58
CA ARG A 123 -26.13 -7.15 -16.14
C ARG A 123 -25.31 -6.18 -15.27
N ASP A 124 -25.27 -4.89 -15.63
CA ASP A 124 -24.61 -3.86 -14.81
C ASP A 124 -25.17 -3.80 -13.37
N GLU A 125 -26.48 -3.93 -13.22
CA GLU A 125 -27.12 -3.93 -11.91
C GLU A 125 -26.80 -5.22 -11.14
N CYS A 126 -26.78 -6.37 -11.83
CA CYS A 126 -26.35 -7.64 -11.25
C CYS A 126 -24.89 -7.62 -10.77
N LYS A 127 -24.00 -6.88 -11.44
CA LYS A 127 -22.60 -6.69 -11.02
C LYS A 127 -22.51 -6.04 -9.64
N GLU A 128 -23.32 -5.02 -9.37
CA GLU A 128 -23.37 -4.37 -8.05
C GLU A 128 -23.86 -5.35 -6.97
N PHE A 129 -24.86 -6.17 -7.26
CA PHE A 129 -25.31 -7.23 -6.34
C PHE A 129 -24.21 -8.24 -6.06
N LEU A 130 -23.50 -8.73 -7.08
CA LEU A 130 -22.37 -9.65 -6.90
C LEU A 130 -21.29 -9.06 -5.99
N ILE A 131 -20.92 -7.78 -6.22
CA ILE A 131 -19.94 -7.09 -5.37
C ILE A 131 -20.41 -7.04 -3.91
N ASN A 132 -21.70 -6.78 -3.69
CA ASN A 132 -22.27 -6.73 -2.34
C ASN A 132 -22.32 -8.12 -1.69
N THR A 133 -22.71 -9.17 -2.44
CA THR A 133 -22.68 -10.56 -1.95
C THR A 133 -21.28 -10.95 -1.49
N ILE A 134 -20.25 -10.63 -2.28
CA ILE A 134 -18.85 -10.92 -1.93
C ILE A 134 -18.43 -10.14 -0.67
N LYS A 135 -18.81 -8.86 -0.55
CA LYS A 135 -18.52 -8.07 0.66
C LYS A 135 -19.18 -8.67 1.90
N GLU A 136 -20.42 -9.14 1.78
CA GLU A 136 -21.14 -9.79 2.88
C GLU A 136 -20.46 -11.09 3.31
N GLU A 137 -20.02 -11.92 2.37
CA GLU A 137 -19.22 -13.12 2.66
C GLU A 137 -17.92 -12.78 3.42
N MET A 138 -17.24 -11.70 3.02
CA MET A 138 -16.03 -11.23 3.71
C MET A 138 -16.31 -10.66 5.11
N ALA A 139 -17.48 -10.04 5.33
CA ALA A 139 -17.85 -9.38 6.57
C ALA A 139 -18.12 -10.36 7.73
N GLY A 140 -18.39 -11.64 7.45
CA GLY A 140 -18.58 -12.68 8.47
C GLY A 140 -17.33 -12.97 9.32
N CYS A 141 -16.16 -12.46 8.92
CA CYS A 141 -14.93 -12.55 9.71
C CYS A 141 -14.89 -11.42 10.75
N GLU A 142 -15.43 -11.66 11.94
CA GLU A 142 -15.13 -10.79 13.09
C GLU A 142 -13.63 -10.81 13.37
N SER A 143 -12.91 -9.74 12.99
CA SER A 143 -11.58 -9.50 13.54
C SER A 143 -11.30 -8.02 13.70
N ALA A 144 -11.58 -7.50 14.89
CA ALA A 144 -10.84 -6.37 15.42
C ALA A 144 -10.18 -6.84 16.71
N TYR A 145 -9.10 -7.62 16.57
CA TYR A 145 -8.23 -7.87 17.70
C TYR A 145 -7.56 -6.53 18.07
N GLU A 146 -7.73 -6.09 19.31
CA GLU A 146 -7.28 -4.77 19.76
C GLU A 146 -5.76 -4.78 20.00
N PHE A 147 -4.99 -4.43 18.98
CA PHE A 147 -3.52 -4.41 19.05
C PHE A 147 -2.96 -3.13 19.69
N GLU A 148 -3.68 -2.00 19.62
CA GLU A 148 -3.12 -0.70 19.98
C GLU A 148 -3.07 -0.47 21.50
N ASN A 149 -4.06 -0.97 22.26
CA ASN A 149 -4.22 -0.64 23.68
C ASN A 149 -3.78 -1.77 24.64
N LYS A 150 -3.25 -2.89 24.11
CA LYS A 150 -2.91 -4.07 24.91
C LYS A 150 -1.60 -4.69 24.46
N LYS A 151 -0.72 -4.98 25.42
CA LYS A 151 0.49 -5.77 25.15
C LYS A 151 0.07 -7.16 24.64
N SER A 152 0.45 -7.47 23.41
CA SER A 152 0.06 -8.68 22.71
C SER A 152 1.28 -9.53 22.40
N VAL A 153 1.15 -10.86 22.52
CA VAL A 153 2.15 -11.82 22.04
C VAL A 153 1.59 -12.47 20.78
N VAL A 154 2.30 -12.30 19.65
CA VAL A 154 1.91 -12.88 18.37
C VAL A 154 2.78 -14.10 18.10
N PHE A 155 2.17 -15.28 17.99
CA PHE A 155 2.86 -16.51 17.62
C PHE A 155 2.59 -16.84 16.15
N VAL A 156 3.62 -16.71 15.31
CA VAL A 156 3.51 -16.94 13.86
C VAL A 156 3.84 -18.41 13.55
N ILE A 157 2.88 -19.13 12.99
CA ILE A 157 3.00 -20.56 12.63
C ILE A 157 2.83 -20.78 11.13
N GLY A 158 3.38 -21.87 10.59
CA GLY A 158 3.20 -22.27 9.19
C GLY A 158 4.38 -23.05 8.61
N VAL A 159 4.20 -23.63 7.43
CA VAL A 159 5.19 -24.48 6.76
C VAL A 159 6.43 -23.70 6.26
N ASN A 160 7.50 -24.38 5.89
CA ASN A 160 8.72 -23.73 5.38
C ASN A 160 8.45 -23.02 4.04
N GLY A 161 9.00 -21.82 3.84
CA GLY A 161 8.94 -21.08 2.57
C GLY A 161 7.78 -20.09 2.38
N VAL A 162 6.80 -20.00 3.29
CA VAL A 162 5.65 -19.06 3.17
C VAL A 162 5.92 -17.64 3.71
N GLY A 163 7.17 -17.30 4.02
CA GLY A 163 7.54 -15.94 4.43
C GLY A 163 7.34 -15.57 5.90
N LYS A 164 7.21 -16.53 6.85
CA LYS A 164 6.98 -16.25 8.29
C LYS A 164 7.98 -15.31 8.97
N THR A 165 9.20 -15.21 8.44
CA THR A 165 10.30 -14.38 8.98
C THR A 165 10.42 -13.02 8.28
N THR A 166 9.79 -12.88 7.10
CA THR A 166 9.81 -11.67 6.27
C THR A 166 8.74 -10.70 6.72
#